data_AF-A0A087U4G3-F1
#
_entry.id   AF-A0A087U4G3-F1
#
_cell.length_a   1.000
_cell.length_b   1.000
_cell.length_c   1.000
_cell.angle_alpha   90.00
_cell.angle_beta   90.00
_cell.angle_gamma   90.00
#
_symmetry.space_group_name_H-M   'P 1'
#
loop_
_entity.id
_entity.type
_entity.pdbx_description
1 polymer ?
#
loop_
_entity_poly.entity_id
_entity_poly.type
_entity_poly.pdbx_seq_one_letter_code
_entity_poly.pdbx_strand_id
1 'polypeptide(L)'
;MPGMPCCAKYSYDNAWYRCEITDLTSEGAVVLYVDYGNSEIVPIENLRVLEDYFINFPVQVHFCELYGVKPVGDDWDPSVKEFLISKLISNQEIFARVVVPGKISKVDLCTKNEDGEFKLAYEELIENNLIILDKTAH
;
A
#
# COMPACT_ATOMS: atom_id res chain seq x y z
N MET A 1 -11.24 -14.82 -14.10
CA MET A 1 -12.35 -14.28 -13.28
C MET A 1 -11.73 -13.50 -12.13
N PRO A 2 -12.36 -12.42 -11.64
CA PRO A 2 -11.88 -11.72 -10.44
C PRO A 2 -11.60 -12.69 -9.28
N GLY A 3 -10.50 -12.48 -8.57
CA GLY A 3 -10.01 -13.35 -7.50
C GLY A 3 -9.13 -14.53 -7.95
N MET A 4 -8.89 -14.71 -9.26
CA MET A 4 -8.06 -15.80 -9.77
C MET A 4 -6.56 -15.48 -9.65
N PRO A 5 -5.75 -16.32 -8.99
CA PRO A 5 -4.30 -16.16 -8.97
C PRO A 5 -3.68 -16.37 -10.35
N CYS A 6 -2.69 -15.55 -10.70
CA CYS A 6 -1.95 -15.65 -11.95
C CYS A 6 -0.51 -15.16 -11.81
N CYS A 7 0.32 -15.42 -12.82
CA CYS A 7 1.55 -14.67 -13.05
C CYS A 7 1.27 -13.60 -14.11
N ALA A 8 1.72 -12.38 -13.86
CA ALA A 8 1.68 -11.32 -14.87
C ALA A 8 3.08 -10.76 -15.09
N LYS A 9 3.37 -10.40 -16.35
CA LYS A 9 4.64 -9.76 -16.72
C LYS A 9 4.50 -8.25 -16.53
N TYR A 10 5.25 -7.68 -15.59
CA TYR A 10 5.19 -6.26 -15.25
C TYR A 10 5.77 -5.40 -16.36
N SER A 11 5.04 -4.37 -16.76
CA SER A 11 5.40 -3.49 -17.87
C SER A 11 6.70 -2.70 -17.66
N TYR A 12 7.03 -2.34 -16.41
CA TYR A 12 8.18 -1.49 -16.07
C TYR A 12 9.54 -2.19 -16.27
N ASP A 13 9.66 -3.44 -15.83
CA ASP A 13 10.95 -4.18 -15.83
C ASP A 13 10.91 -5.50 -16.62
N ASN A 14 9.76 -5.86 -17.19
CA ASN A 14 9.55 -7.09 -17.95
C ASN A 14 9.74 -8.39 -17.14
N ALA A 15 9.73 -8.35 -15.81
CA ALA A 15 9.79 -9.53 -14.96
C ALA A 15 8.39 -10.09 -14.65
N TRP A 16 8.34 -11.36 -14.22
CA TRP A 16 7.10 -12.06 -13.87
C TRP A 16 6.85 -11.99 -12.36
N TYR A 17 5.62 -11.69 -11.99
CA TYR A 17 5.21 -11.50 -10.60
C TYR A 17 3.92 -12.24 -10.28
N ARG A 18 3.74 -12.60 -9.01
CA ARG A 18 2.49 -13.16 -8.51
C ARG A 18 1.42 -12.09 -8.47
N CYS A 19 0.26 -12.41 -9.00
CA CYS A 19 -0.84 -11.49 -9.14
C CYS A 19 -2.19 -12.16 -8.84
N GLU A 20 -3.19 -11.33 -8.62
CA GLU A 20 -4.60 -11.71 -8.63
C GLU A 20 -5.32 -10.89 -9.71
N ILE A 21 -6.11 -11.53 -10.55
CA ILE A 21 -6.99 -10.83 -11.50
C ILE A 21 -8.07 -10.13 -10.68
N THR A 22 -8.19 -8.81 -10.81
CA THR A 22 -9.20 -8.02 -10.10
C THR A 22 -10.37 -7.64 -11.00
N ASP A 23 -10.13 -7.48 -12.31
CA ASP A 23 -11.16 -7.16 -13.29
C ASP A 23 -10.75 -7.60 -14.72
N LEU A 24 -11.68 -7.54 -15.68
CA LEU A 24 -11.45 -7.82 -17.10
C LEU A 24 -11.94 -6.67 -17.96
N THR A 25 -11.10 -6.23 -18.90
CA THR A 25 -11.41 -5.14 -19.84
C THR A 25 -11.29 -5.62 -21.29
N SER A 26 -11.60 -4.74 -22.24
CA SER A 26 -11.35 -5.00 -23.67
C SER A 26 -9.85 -5.07 -24.02
N GLU A 27 -8.99 -4.51 -23.17
CA GLU A 27 -7.55 -4.39 -23.40
C GLU A 27 -6.76 -5.51 -22.71
N GLY A 28 -7.35 -6.20 -21.74
CA GLY A 28 -6.68 -7.27 -21.00
C GLY A 28 -7.32 -7.56 -19.65
N ALA A 29 -6.55 -8.10 -18.72
CA ALA A 29 -6.96 -8.27 -17.33
C ALA A 29 -6.38 -7.16 -16.47
N VAL A 30 -7.17 -6.61 -15.56
CA VAL A 30 -6.64 -5.79 -14.46
C VAL A 30 -6.08 -6.76 -13.42
N VAL A 31 -4.81 -6.58 -13.06
CA VAL A 31 -4.13 -7.43 -12.07
C VAL A 31 -3.63 -6.61 -10.89
N LEU A 32 -3.71 -7.18 -9.70
CA LEU A 32 -3.04 -6.70 -8.49
C LEU A 32 -1.76 -7.50 -8.28
N TYR A 33 -0.60 -6.83 -8.21
CA TYR A 33 0.66 -7.44 -7.82
C TYR A 33 0.65 -7.72 -6.33
N VAL A 34 0.33 -8.95 -5.92
CA VAL A 34 0.01 -9.27 -4.52
C VAL A 34 1.21 -9.15 -3.57
N ASP A 35 2.42 -9.00 -4.10
CA ASP A 35 3.62 -8.81 -3.28
C ASP A 35 4.04 -7.34 -3.15
N TYR A 36 3.42 -6.44 -3.91
CA TYR A 36 3.84 -5.03 -4.04
C TYR A 36 2.69 -4.03 -3.86
N GLY A 37 1.45 -4.43 -4.15
CA GLY A 37 0.24 -3.63 -3.97
C GLY A 37 -0.14 -2.72 -5.13
N ASN A 38 0.71 -2.56 -6.16
CA ASN A 38 0.36 -1.83 -7.38
C ASN A 38 -0.54 -2.69 -8.29
N SER A 39 -1.18 -2.06 -9.28
CA SER A 39 -2.03 -2.73 -10.27
C SER A 39 -1.79 -2.20 -11.67
N GLU A 40 -1.97 -3.04 -12.68
CA GLU A 40 -1.91 -2.63 -14.10
C GLU A 40 -2.90 -3.42 -14.97
N ILE A 41 -3.20 -2.90 -16.16
CA ILE A 41 -3.92 -3.65 -17.21
C ILE A 41 -2.87 -4.45 -17.99
N VAL A 42 -3.00 -5.77 -17.99
CA VAL A 42 -2.05 -6.69 -18.63
C VAL A 42 -2.73 -7.40 -19.81
N PRO A 43 -2.15 -7.32 -21.02
CA PRO A 43 -2.60 -8.10 -22.16
C PRO A 43 -2.56 -9.62 -21.88
N ILE A 44 -3.46 -10.39 -22.48
CA ILE A 44 -3.59 -11.83 -22.21
C ILE A 44 -2.30 -12.59 -22.50
N GLU A 45 -1.53 -12.18 -23.51
CA GLU A 45 -0.23 -12.76 -23.86
C GLU A 45 0.83 -12.63 -22.76
N ASN A 46 0.64 -11.70 -21.82
CA ASN A 46 1.50 -11.45 -20.67
C ASN A 46 0.93 -12.01 -19.36
N LEU A 47 -0.09 -12.88 -19.44
CA LEU A 47 -0.64 -13.63 -18.31
C LEU A 47 -0.27 -15.11 -18.40
N ARG A 48 0.05 -15.74 -17.27
CA ARG A 48 0.24 -17.18 -17.15
C ARG A 48 -0.47 -17.72 -15.91
N VAL A 49 -0.80 -19.00 -15.94
CA VAL A 49 -1.28 -19.71 -14.74
C VAL A 49 -0.15 -19.70 -13.71
N LEU A 50 -0.50 -19.35 -12.47
CA LEU A 50 0.43 -19.44 -11.35
C LEU A 50 0.57 -20.91 -10.95
N GLU A 51 1.79 -21.44 -10.91
CA GLU A 51 2.01 -22.82 -10.46
C GLU A 51 1.70 -22.98 -8.98
N ASP A 52 1.12 -24.13 -8.60
CA ASP A 52 0.69 -24.43 -7.23
C ASP A 52 1.79 -24.21 -6.18
N TYR A 53 3.04 -24.49 -6.55
CA TYR A 53 4.19 -24.23 -5.69
C TYR A 53 4.26 -22.77 -5.21
N PHE A 54 4.00 -21.81 -6.11
CA PHE A 54 4.05 -20.38 -5.80
C PHE A 54 2.80 -19.86 -5.08
N ILE A 55 1.68 -20.60 -5.14
CA ILE A 55 0.44 -20.26 -4.40
C ILE A 55 0.64 -20.41 -2.89
N ASN A 56 1.51 -21.34 -2.46
CA ASN A 56 1.72 -21.63 -1.05
C ASN A 56 2.46 -20.52 -0.28
N PHE A 57 3.09 -19.57 -0.96
CA PHE A 57 3.73 -18.44 -0.29
C PHE A 57 2.67 -17.40 0.10
N PRO A 58 2.72 -16.83 1.32
CA PRO A 58 1.77 -15.80 1.71
C PRO A 58 1.91 -14.57 0.81
N VAL A 59 0.78 -13.91 0.55
CA VAL A 59 0.73 -12.57 -0.05
C VAL A 59 1.56 -11.62 0.83
N GLN A 60 2.47 -10.85 0.22
CA GLN A 60 3.35 -9.96 0.98
C GLN A 60 2.79 -8.55 1.17
N VAL A 61 1.87 -8.10 0.31
CA VAL A 61 1.25 -6.78 0.49
C VAL A 61 0.33 -6.75 1.71
N HIS A 62 0.50 -5.74 2.55
CA HIS A 62 -0.43 -5.43 3.64
C HIS A 62 -1.09 -4.08 3.39
N PHE A 63 -2.39 -4.09 3.06
CA PHE A 63 -3.13 -2.85 2.85
C PHE A 63 -3.40 -2.15 4.19
N CYS A 64 -3.11 -0.86 4.23
CA CYS A 64 -3.33 -0.05 5.41
C CYS A 64 -3.72 1.40 5.09
N GLU A 65 -4.29 2.05 6.09
CA GLU A 65 -4.61 3.47 6.10
C GLU A 65 -4.16 4.09 7.43
N LEU A 66 -3.86 5.39 7.43
CA LEU A 66 -3.46 6.09 8.65
C LEU A 66 -4.62 6.22 9.63
N TYR A 67 -4.42 5.79 10.88
CA TYR A 67 -5.46 5.78 11.89
C TYR A 67 -5.82 7.19 12.38
N GLY A 68 -7.05 7.60 12.09
CA GLY A 68 -7.61 8.86 12.58
C GLY A 68 -6.95 10.09 11.96
N VAL A 69 -6.40 9.99 10.74
CA VAL A 69 -5.84 11.13 10.02
C VAL A 69 -6.87 11.63 8.99
N LYS A 70 -7.14 12.94 8.98
CA LYS A 70 -8.08 13.60 8.06
C LYS A 70 -7.42 14.82 7.41
N PRO A 71 -7.87 15.24 6.21
CA PRO A 71 -7.48 16.53 5.66
C PRO A 71 -8.04 17.68 6.52
N VAL A 72 -7.39 18.84 6.44
CA VAL A 72 -7.84 20.07 7.15
C VAL A 72 -9.06 20.71 6.46
N GLY A 73 -9.20 20.51 5.15
CA GLY A 73 -10.36 20.92 4.35
C GLY A 73 -11.09 19.72 3.76
N ASP A 74 -11.75 19.93 2.62
CA ASP A 74 -12.50 18.88 1.93
C ASP A 74 -11.59 17.82 1.27
N ASP A 75 -10.36 18.21 0.90
CA ASP A 75 -9.40 17.39 0.16
C ASP A 75 -8.00 17.39 0.79
N TRP A 76 -7.20 16.36 0.47
CA TRP A 76 -5.80 16.26 0.89
C TRP A 76 -4.92 17.28 0.18
N ASP A 77 -4.17 18.05 0.96
CA ASP A 77 -3.13 18.91 0.40
C ASP A 77 -2.06 18.03 -0.30
N PRO A 78 -1.67 18.33 -1.55
CA PRO A 78 -0.66 17.55 -2.29
C PRO A 78 0.67 17.37 -1.54
N SER A 79 1.04 18.33 -0.70
CA SER A 79 2.26 18.28 0.13
C SER A 79 2.25 17.13 1.13
N VAL A 80 1.07 16.68 1.59
CA VAL A 80 0.92 15.51 2.46
C VAL A 80 1.43 14.27 1.75
N LYS A 81 1.00 14.05 0.50
CA LYS A 81 1.44 12.91 -0.30
C LYS A 81 2.94 12.97 -0.57
N GLU A 82 3.46 14.15 -0.91
CA GLU A 82 4.89 14.35 -1.16
C GLU A 82 5.73 14.06 0.09
N PHE A 83 5.29 14.51 1.27
CA PHE A 83 5.92 14.19 2.54
C PHE A 83 5.97 12.69 2.80
N LEU A 84 4.84 11.98 2.66
CA LEU A 84 4.77 10.54 2.88
C LEU A 84 5.71 9.76 1.93
N ILE A 85 5.76 10.12 0.64
CA ILE A 85 6.60 9.42 -0.33
C ILE A 85 8.08 9.73 -0.12
N SER A 86 8.43 11.02 -0.06
CA SER A 86 9.83 11.47 -0.12
C SER A 86 10.54 11.40 1.23
N LYS A 87 9.85 11.76 2.31
CA LYS A 87 10.43 11.86 3.65
C LYS A 87 10.26 10.57 4.42
N LEU A 88 9.09 9.94 4.32
CA LEU A 88 8.81 8.75 5.11
C LEU A 88 9.30 7.47 4.45
N ILE A 89 8.92 7.21 3.20
CA ILE A 89 9.02 5.84 2.67
C ILE A 89 10.30 5.61 1.84
N SER A 90 10.94 6.66 1.31
CA SER A 90 12.00 6.48 0.31
C SER A 90 13.38 6.08 0.84
N ASN A 91 13.72 6.27 2.13
CA ASN A 91 15.10 6.05 2.63
C ASN A 91 15.22 5.72 4.13
N GLN A 92 14.16 5.24 4.79
CA GLN A 92 14.22 4.86 6.20
C GLN A 92 13.33 3.68 6.52
N GLU A 93 13.70 2.93 7.57
CA GLU A 93 12.82 1.94 8.16
C GLU A 93 11.70 2.65 8.92
N ILE A 94 10.46 2.26 8.64
CA ILE A 94 9.26 2.73 9.33
C ILE A 94 8.56 1.54 9.95
N PHE A 95 8.04 1.77 11.15
CA PHE A 95 7.28 0.79 11.91
C PHE A 95 5.80 1.12 11.81
N ALA A 96 5.01 0.17 11.30
CA ALA A 96 3.55 0.29 11.34
C ALA A 96 3.02 -0.35 12.62
N ARG A 97 2.42 0.45 13.51
CA ARG A 97 1.65 -0.05 14.65
C ARG A 97 0.21 -0.24 14.21
N VAL A 98 -0.25 -1.49 14.17
CA VAL A 98 -1.66 -1.81 13.88
C VAL A 98 -2.54 -1.37 15.06
N VAL A 99 -3.42 -0.41 14.82
CA VAL A 99 -4.39 0.10 15.81
C VAL A 99 -5.72 -0.63 15.68
N VAL A 100 -6.20 -0.80 14.43
CA VAL A 100 -7.40 -1.57 14.12
C VAL A 100 -7.06 -2.58 13.03
N PRO A 101 -7.01 -3.89 13.32
CA PRO A 101 -6.75 -4.90 12.30
C PRO A 101 -7.95 -5.04 11.36
N GLY A 102 -7.68 -5.34 10.09
CA GLY A 102 -8.71 -5.55 9.08
C GLY A 102 -8.10 -5.84 7.71
N LYS A 103 -8.96 -6.07 6.71
CA LYS A 103 -8.53 -6.23 5.30
C LYS A 103 -7.70 -5.03 4.84
N ILE A 104 -8.12 -3.83 5.27
CA ILE A 104 -7.31 -2.62 5.27
C ILE A 104 -7.12 -2.29 6.75
N SER A 105 -5.91 -2.45 7.26
CA SER A 105 -5.61 -2.19 8.67
C SER A 105 -5.45 -0.68 8.91
N LYS A 106 -6.01 -0.17 10.00
CA LYS A 106 -5.71 1.20 10.43
C LYS A 106 -4.44 1.20 11.26
N VAL A 107 -3.46 2.01 10.86
CA VAL A 107 -2.11 1.99 11.43
C VAL A 107 -1.66 3.39 11.86
N ASP A 108 -0.88 3.46 12.93
CA ASP A 108 0.03 4.59 13.13
C ASP A 108 1.38 4.20 12.50
N LEU A 109 1.98 5.10 11.72
CA LEU A 109 3.35 4.94 11.22
C LEU A 109 4.31 5.65 12.18
N CYS A 110 5.38 4.96 12.57
CA CYS A 110 6.35 5.43 13.54
C CYS A 110 7.77 5.33 13.02
N THR A 111 8.60 6.30 13.38
CA THR A 111 10.07 6.19 13.33
C THR A 111 10.59 5.81 14.70
N LYS A 112 11.78 5.20 14.75
CA LYS A 112 12.47 4.83 15.98
C LYS A 112 13.74 5.68 16.10
N ASN A 113 13.89 6.41 17.20
CA ASN A 113 15.10 7.20 17.45
C ASN A 113 16.26 6.32 17.98
N GLU A 114 17.43 6.92 18.18
CA GLU A 114 18.63 6.23 18.69
C GLU A 114 18.42 5.63 20.10
N ASP A 115 17.59 6.28 20.92
CA ASP A 115 17.20 5.80 22.26
C ASP A 115 16.19 4.64 22.22
N GLY A 116 15.68 4.31 21.03
CA GLY A 116 14.74 3.23 20.78
C GLY A 116 13.27 3.59 21.04
N GLU A 117 12.98 4.86 21.27
CA GLU A 117 11.62 5.40 21.40
C GLU A 117 10.95 5.55 20.04
N PHE A 118 9.64 5.25 20.00
CA PHE A 118 8.82 5.40 18.81
C PHE A 118 8.09 6.73 18.81
N LYS A 119 8.16 7.47 17.70
CA LYS A 119 7.40 8.71 17.47
C LYS A 119 6.60 8.61 16.18
N LEU A 120 5.50 9.34 16.08
CA LEU A 120 4.68 9.37 14.86
C LEU A 120 5.53 9.94 13.72
N ALA A 121 5.59 9.19 12.63
CA ALA A 121 6.38 9.57 11.47
C ALA A 121 5.83 10.83 10.78
N TYR A 122 4.55 11.13 10.95
CA TYR A 122 3.86 12.28 10.36
C TYR A 122 3.54 13.41 11.37
N GLU A 123 4.29 13.50 12.47
CA GLU A 123 4.10 14.55 13.49
C GLU A 123 4.24 15.97 12.87
N GLU A 124 5.21 16.17 11.99
CA GLU A 124 5.44 17.43 11.28
C GLU A 124 4.22 17.88 10.46
N LEU A 125 3.46 16.95 9.89
CA LEU A 125 2.23 17.29 9.14
C LEU A 125 1.13 17.84 10.07
N ILE A 126 1.10 17.39 11.31
CA ILE A 126 0.15 17.87 12.33
C ILE A 126 0.59 19.26 12.80
N GLU A 127 1.87 19.43 13.11
CA GLU A 127 2.45 20.70 13.58
C GLU A 127 2.29 21.82 12.54
N ASN A 128 2.43 21.49 11.26
CA ASN A 128 2.24 22.42 10.15
C ASN A 128 0.77 22.59 9.74
N ASN A 129 -0.18 22.00 10.47
CA ASN A 129 -1.61 22.08 10.18
C ASN A 129 -1.95 21.67 8.73
N LEU A 130 -1.35 20.58 8.26
CA LEU A 130 -1.64 19.94 6.96
C LEU A 130 -2.60 18.76 7.10
N ILE A 131 -2.67 18.17 8.30
CA ILE A 131 -3.60 17.08 8.64
C ILE A 131 -4.21 17.29 10.03
N ILE A 132 -5.38 16.70 10.26
CA ILE A 132 -6.08 16.67 11.55
C ILE A 132 -6.04 15.26 12.11
N LEU A 133 -5.78 15.13 13.41
CA LEU A 133 -5.98 13.89 14.15
C LEU A 133 -7.38 13.83 14.76
N ASP A 134 -8.20 12.92 14.24
CA ASP A 134 -9.50 12.57 14.78
C ASP A 134 -9.56 11.07 15.10
N LYS A 135 -9.19 10.75 16.35
CA LYS A 135 -9.17 9.37 16.87
C LYS A 135 -10.51 8.97 17.52
N THR A 136 -11.60 9.69 17.25
CA THR A 136 -12.88 9.50 17.96
C THR A 136 -13.75 8.33 17.45
N ALA A 137 -13.30 7.54 16.48
CA ALA A 137 -14.07 6.43 15.93
C ALA A 137 -13.45 5.07 16.28
N HIS A 138 -14.08 4.37 17.24
CA HIS A 138 -14.02 2.91 17.37
C HIS A 138 -15.15 2.27 16.58
#